data_AF-A0A7V2WTA0-F1
#
_entry.id   AF-A0A7V2WTA0-F1
#
_cell.length_a   1.000
_cell.length_b   1.000
_cell.length_c   1.000
_cell.angle_alpha   90.00
_cell.angle_beta   90.00
_cell.angle_gamma   90.00
#
_symmetry.space_group_name_H-M   'P 1'
#
loop_
_entity.id
_entity.type
_entity.pdbx_description
1 polymer ?
#
loop_
_entity_poly.entity_id
_entity_poly.type
_entity_poly.pdbx_seq_one_letter_code
_entity_poly.pdbx_strand_id
1 'polypeptide(L)'
;MIGDTVDDYVGGMDFYLHMEHCGLFLEAEYMGATEAFSEEVLPSGHTGARPYVWNLEAGFTYNWWKELEIAFKWAGSHDTEGLALPESRFGVNFNQTLFEGVTFSLGYLHDEYHDHDVESRDDRDLMYGQMAVEF
;
A
#
# COMPACT_ATOMS: atom_id res chain seq x y z
N MET A 1 -4.54 -34.18 -18.27
CA MET A 1 -3.70 -33.68 -17.16
C MET A 1 -3.36 -32.25 -17.51
N ILE A 2 -3.77 -31.29 -16.68
CA ILE A 2 -3.52 -29.86 -16.88
C ILE A 2 -2.46 -29.46 -15.84
N GLY A 3 -1.27 -29.07 -16.33
CA GLY A 3 -0.43 -28.00 -15.75
C GLY A 3 0.39 -28.23 -14.47
N ASP A 4 1.38 -29.14 -14.47
CA ASP A 4 2.36 -29.27 -13.36
C ASP A 4 3.76 -28.69 -13.68
N THR A 5 3.95 -28.02 -14.81
CA THR A 5 5.24 -27.41 -15.18
C THR A 5 5.13 -25.89 -15.21
N VAL A 6 5.93 -25.23 -14.37
CA VAL A 6 6.17 -23.78 -14.45
C VAL A 6 7.06 -23.53 -15.66
N ASP A 7 6.58 -22.72 -16.61
CA ASP A 7 7.31 -22.46 -17.85
C ASP A 7 8.45 -21.45 -17.68
N ASP A 8 8.28 -20.46 -16.78
CA ASP A 8 9.29 -19.44 -16.48
C ASP A 8 9.12 -18.82 -15.08
N TYR A 9 10.21 -18.28 -14.52
CA TYR A 9 10.21 -17.56 -13.24
C TYR A 9 10.65 -16.11 -13.45
N VAL A 10 9.76 -15.17 -13.12
CA VAL A 10 10.08 -13.74 -13.11
C VAL A 10 10.72 -13.37 -11.77
N GLY A 11 11.91 -12.77 -11.82
CA GLY A 11 12.59 -12.27 -10.63
C GLY A 11 11.88 -11.07 -10.00
N GLY A 12 12.09 -10.86 -8.70
CA GLY A 12 11.57 -9.73 -7.95
C GLY A 12 12.66 -9.11 -7.07
N MET A 13 12.51 -7.82 -6.79
CA MET A 13 13.34 -7.11 -5.82
C MET A 13 12.46 -6.22 -4.93
N ASP A 14 12.90 -6.04 -3.69
CA ASP A 14 12.31 -5.11 -2.74
C ASP A 14 13.36 -4.22 -2.09
N PHE A 15 12.89 -3.11 -1.54
CA PHE A 15 13.65 -2.20 -0.71
C PHE A 15 12.75 -1.71 0.43
N TYR A 16 13.31 -1.67 1.63
CA TYR A 16 12.65 -1.17 2.82
C TYR A 16 13.58 -0.25 3.60
N LEU A 17 13.05 0.89 4.05
CA LEU A 17 13.71 1.82 4.93
C LEU A 17 12.73 2.26 6.02
N HIS A 18 13.21 2.24 7.26
CA HIS A 18 12.52 2.82 8.40
C HIS A 18 13.48 3.70 9.18
N MET A 19 13.00 4.88 9.58
CA MET A 19 13.71 5.81 10.43
C MET A 19 12.75 6.36 11.47
N GLU A 20 13.17 6.35 12.73
CA GLU A 20 12.42 6.92 13.84
C GLU A 20 13.31 7.83 14.68
N HIS A 21 12.81 9.01 15.02
CA HIS A 21 13.50 9.93 15.90
C HIS A 21 12.54 10.86 16.64
N CYS A 22 12.62 10.90 17.97
CA CYS A 22 11.86 11.83 18.82
C CYS A 22 10.34 11.83 18.55
N GLY A 23 9.76 10.64 18.35
CA GLY A 23 8.34 10.48 18.06
C GLY A 23 7.95 10.88 16.64
N LEU A 24 8.91 11.14 15.74
CA LEU A 24 8.69 11.20 14.30
C LEU A 24 9.10 9.87 13.67
N PHE A 25 8.36 9.40 12.67
CA PHE A 25 8.78 8.26 11.86
C PHE A 25 8.68 8.55 10.37
N LEU A 26 9.49 7.85 9.59
CA LEU A 26 9.44 7.77 8.14
C LEU A 26 9.67 6.31 7.72
N GLU A 27 8.81 5.82 6.85
CA GLU A 27 8.92 4.53 6.19
C GLU A 27 8.90 4.72 4.68
N ALA A 28 9.73 3.96 3.99
CA ALA A 28 9.77 3.94 2.54
C ALA A 28 9.94 2.51 2.06
N GLU A 29 9.08 2.09 1.15
CA GLU A 29 9.05 0.74 0.59
C GLU A 29 8.97 0.80 -0.94
N TYR A 30 9.61 -0.16 -1.59
CA TYR A 30 9.49 -0.43 -3.00
C TYR A 30 9.51 -1.94 -3.20
N MET A 31 8.67 -2.46 -4.10
CA MET A 31 8.71 -3.85 -4.54
C MET A 31 8.37 -3.90 -6.02
N GLY A 32 9.12 -4.67 -6.81
CA GLY A 32 8.84 -4.78 -8.23
C GLY A 32 9.48 -5.97 -8.90
N ALA A 33 8.96 -6.30 -10.08
CA ALA A 33 9.51 -7.34 -10.94
C ALA A 33 10.81 -6.86 -11.61
N THR A 34 11.84 -7.71 -11.63
CA THR A 34 13.10 -7.40 -12.32
C THR A 34 12.98 -7.56 -13.84
N GLU A 35 11.99 -8.32 -14.30
CA GLU A 35 11.69 -8.64 -15.69
C GLU A 35 10.18 -8.56 -15.91
N ALA A 36 9.72 -8.47 -17.16
CA ALA A 36 8.30 -8.48 -17.47
C ALA A 36 7.73 -9.90 -17.36
N PHE A 37 6.52 -10.03 -16.84
CA PHE A 37 5.72 -11.23 -17.01
C PHE A 37 5.29 -11.38 -18.46
N SER A 38 4.98 -12.61 -18.87
CA SER A 38 4.35 -12.83 -20.18
C SER A 38 2.95 -12.23 -20.22
N GLU A 39 2.51 -11.83 -21.42
CA GLU A 39 1.15 -11.30 -21.63
C GLU A 39 0.06 -12.28 -21.17
N GLU A 40 0.30 -13.59 -21.28
CA GLU A 40 -0.64 -14.63 -20.84
C GLU A 40 -0.80 -14.68 -19.31
N VAL A 41 0.23 -14.29 -18.55
CA VAL A 41 0.24 -14.32 -17.08
C VAL A 41 -0.21 -12.99 -16.50
N LEU A 42 0.37 -11.89 -16.97
CA LEU A 42 0.01 -10.54 -16.54
C LEU A 42 0.01 -9.58 -17.74
N PRO A 43 -1.16 -9.33 -18.35
CA PRO A 43 -1.27 -8.45 -19.51
C PRO A 43 -0.94 -6.99 -19.16
N SER A 44 -0.09 -6.36 -19.98
CA SER A 44 0.06 -4.91 -20.11
C SER A 44 0.48 -4.62 -21.56
N GLY A 45 -0.40 -3.96 -22.31
CA GLY A 45 -0.22 -3.74 -23.75
C GLY A 45 0.02 -5.05 -24.55
N HIS A 46 1.11 -5.09 -25.33
CA HIS A 46 1.50 -6.23 -26.17
C HIS A 46 2.78 -6.95 -25.71
N THR A 47 3.36 -6.54 -24.58
CA THR A 47 4.67 -7.04 -24.11
C THR A 47 4.61 -7.73 -22.75
N GLY A 48 3.44 -7.70 -22.08
CA GLY A 48 3.29 -8.15 -20.70
C GLY A 48 3.79 -7.11 -19.69
N ALA A 49 3.34 -7.24 -18.44
CA ALA A 49 3.54 -6.24 -17.40
C ALA A 49 4.85 -6.45 -16.63
N ARG A 50 5.52 -5.35 -16.27
CA ARG A 50 6.60 -5.35 -15.29
C ARG A 50 6.17 -4.56 -14.04
N PRO A 51 5.33 -5.18 -13.18
CA PRO A 51 4.69 -4.45 -12.10
C PRO A 51 5.69 -3.96 -11.06
N TYR A 52 5.43 -2.77 -10.53
CA TYR A 52 6.04 -2.34 -9.27
C TYR A 52 5.06 -1.53 -8.42
N VAL A 53 5.34 -1.50 -7.12
CA VAL A 53 4.64 -0.71 -6.11
C VAL A 53 5.66 0.02 -5.24
N TRP A 54 5.25 1.15 -4.69
CA TRP A 54 6.02 1.88 -3.69
C TRP A 54 5.11 2.51 -2.66
N ASN A 55 5.64 2.73 -1.47
CA ASN A 55 4.94 3.31 -0.34
C ASN A 55 5.86 4.26 0.41
N LEU A 56 5.34 5.42 0.79
CA LEU A 56 5.96 6.37 1.70
C LEU A 56 4.98 6.66 2.83
N GLU A 57 5.40 6.43 4.06
CA GLU A 57 4.62 6.77 5.25
C GLU A 57 5.44 7.64 6.16
N ALA A 58 4.82 8.70 6.68
CA ALA A 58 5.46 9.56 7.66
C ALA A 58 4.45 9.95 8.71
N GLY A 59 4.89 10.05 9.95
CA GLY A 59 3.99 10.39 11.02
C GLY A 59 4.71 10.91 12.23
N PHE A 60 3.89 11.30 13.20
CA PHE A 60 4.39 11.73 14.49
C PHE A 60 3.43 11.36 15.61
N THR A 61 4.01 11.19 16.79
CA THR A 61 3.31 10.99 18.03
C THR A 61 3.34 12.27 18.86
N TYR A 62 2.19 12.64 19.41
CA TYR A 62 2.02 13.80 20.25
C TYR A 62 1.14 13.47 21.46
N ASN A 63 1.45 14.09 22.61
CA ASN A 63 0.64 13.93 23.81
C ASN A 63 -0.49 14.95 23.82
N TRP A 64 -1.66 14.54 23.34
CA TRP A 64 -2.90 15.30 23.46
C TRP A 64 -3.90 14.46 24.23
N TRP A 65 -4.08 14.77 25.52
CA TRP A 65 -4.78 13.96 26.54
C TRP A 65 -4.09 12.62 26.84
N LYS A 66 -3.83 11.81 25.82
CA LYS A 66 -3.04 10.57 25.84
C LYS A 66 -2.17 10.55 24.58
N GLU A 67 -1.58 9.41 24.27
CA GLU A 67 -0.82 9.23 23.04
C GLU A 67 -1.75 9.32 21.83
N LEU A 68 -1.46 10.30 20.97
CA LEU A 68 -2.04 10.45 19.65
C LEU A 68 -0.93 10.29 18.62
N GLU A 69 -1.07 9.31 17.74
CA GLU A 69 -0.25 9.19 16.54
C GLU A 69 -1.05 9.63 15.32
N ILE A 70 -0.38 10.40 14.46
CA ILE A 70 -0.90 10.83 13.16
C ILE A 70 0.07 10.33 12.10
N ALA A 71 -0.46 9.56 11.14
CA ALA A 71 0.31 9.01 10.03
C ALA A 71 -0.28 9.48 8.70
N PHE A 72 0.60 9.81 7.77
CA PHE A 72 0.28 10.16 6.38
C PHE A 72 0.86 9.10 5.46
N LYS A 73 0.14 8.75 4.40
CA LYS A 73 0.54 7.76 3.40
C LYS A 73 0.52 8.40 2.02
N TRP A 74 1.56 8.11 1.24
CA TRP A 74 1.57 8.30 -0.20
C TRP A 74 2.13 7.05 -0.85
N ALA A 75 1.34 6.41 -1.70
CA ALA A 75 1.71 5.16 -2.34
C ALA A 75 1.38 5.24 -3.83
N GLY A 76 2.01 4.38 -4.62
CA GLY A 76 1.66 4.24 -6.01
C GLY A 76 2.10 2.91 -6.60
N SER A 77 1.63 2.67 -7.82
CA SER A 77 1.88 1.45 -8.56
C SER A 77 2.00 1.73 -10.05
N HIS A 78 2.59 0.80 -10.80
CA HIS A 78 2.73 0.89 -12.26
C HIS A 78 2.71 -0.51 -12.86
N ASP A 79 2.09 -0.67 -14.04
CA ASP A 79 1.90 -1.97 -14.68
C ASP A 79 1.14 -2.97 -13.76
N THR A 80 0.15 -2.47 -13.02
CA THR A 80 -0.62 -3.25 -12.01
C THR A 80 -2.13 -3.19 -12.24
N GLU A 81 -2.56 -2.74 -13.41
CA GLU A 81 -3.95 -2.73 -13.86
C GLU A 81 -4.56 -4.13 -13.70
N GLY A 82 -3.82 -5.15 -14.15
CA GLY A 82 -4.15 -6.57 -14.01
C GLY A 82 -4.26 -7.08 -12.57
N LEU A 83 -3.74 -6.32 -11.59
CA LEU A 83 -3.69 -6.67 -10.17
C LEU A 83 -4.70 -5.85 -9.35
N ALA A 84 -5.54 -5.03 -9.99
CA ALA A 84 -6.56 -4.22 -9.35
C ALA A 84 -6.00 -3.24 -8.29
N LEU A 85 -4.73 -2.84 -8.42
CA LEU A 85 -4.08 -1.88 -7.53
C LEU A 85 -4.29 -0.44 -8.03
N PRO A 86 -4.45 0.53 -7.11
CA PRO A 86 -4.56 1.93 -7.49
C PRO A 86 -3.21 2.44 -8.01
N GLU A 87 -3.23 3.28 -9.04
CA GLU A 87 -2.05 3.99 -9.57
C GLU A 87 -1.45 4.91 -8.51
N SER A 88 -2.32 5.63 -7.79
CA SER A 88 -1.96 6.55 -6.73
C SER A 88 -2.86 6.36 -5.51
N ARG A 89 -2.29 6.44 -4.31
CA ARG A 89 -3.02 6.41 -3.03
C ARG A 89 -2.48 7.49 -2.11
N PHE A 90 -3.37 8.35 -1.62
CA PHE A 90 -3.09 9.25 -0.50
C PHE A 90 -3.89 8.83 0.73
N GLY A 91 -3.32 8.97 1.91
CA GLY A 91 -3.97 8.56 3.15
C GLY A 91 -3.58 9.37 4.37
N VAL A 92 -4.48 9.39 5.34
CA VAL A 92 -4.21 9.85 6.70
C VAL A 92 -4.87 8.92 7.70
N ASN A 93 -4.19 8.63 8.80
CA ASN A 93 -4.70 7.82 9.89
C ASN A 93 -4.39 8.47 11.24
N PHE A 94 -5.34 8.39 12.15
CA PHE A 94 -5.24 8.84 13.53
C PHE A 94 -5.37 7.64 14.45
N ASN A 95 -4.40 7.43 15.34
CA ASN A 95 -4.44 6.42 16.39
C ASN A 95 -4.44 7.11 17.75
N GLN A 96 -5.57 7.07 18.46
CA GLN A 96 -5.72 7.69 19.77
C GLN A 96 -5.82 6.61 20.84
N THR A 97 -4.88 6.63 21.78
CA THR A 97 -5.05 5.88 23.03
C THR A 97 -6.17 6.49 23.84
N LEU A 98 -7.21 5.72 24.16
CA LEU A 98 -8.33 6.15 25.01
C LEU A 98 -8.08 5.78 26.47
N PHE A 99 -7.64 4.54 26.71
CA PHE A 99 -7.28 3.98 28.01
C PHE A 99 -6.04 3.12 27.87
N GLU A 100 -5.44 2.73 28.99
CA GLU A 100 -4.39 1.71 28.98
C GLU A 100 -4.94 0.42 28.33
N GLY A 101 -4.27 -0.07 27.29
CA GLY A 101 -4.70 -1.21 26.50
C GLY A 101 -5.88 -0.95 25.54
N VAL A 102 -6.34 0.29 25.35
CA VAL A 102 -7.44 0.60 24.41
C VAL A 102 -7.09 1.75 23.47
N THR A 103 -7.01 1.45 22.18
CA THR A 103 -6.73 2.42 21.12
C THR A 103 -7.88 2.48 20.12
N PHE A 104 -8.29 3.70 19.77
CA PHE A 104 -9.24 3.94 18.68
C PHE A 104 -8.51 4.53 17.48
N SER A 105 -8.76 3.95 16.31
CA SER A 105 -8.17 4.36 15.05
C SER A 105 -9.24 4.84 14.09
N LEU A 106 -8.95 5.93 13.38
CA LEU A 106 -9.79 6.45 12.29
C LEU A 106 -8.88 6.86 11.14
N GLY A 107 -9.22 6.41 9.93
CA GLY A 107 -8.43 6.73 8.76
C GLY A 107 -9.26 6.98 7.52
N TYR A 108 -8.61 7.61 6.55
CA TYR A 108 -9.14 7.93 5.24
C TYR A 108 -8.10 7.64 4.18
N LEU A 109 -8.53 7.03 3.08
CA LEU A 109 -7.74 6.80 1.88
C LEU A 109 -8.48 7.36 0.67
N HIS A 110 -7.75 8.01 -0.22
CA HIS A 110 -8.16 8.36 -1.56
C HIS A 110 -7.29 7.62 -2.57
N ASP A 111 -7.92 6.95 -3.51
CA ASP A 111 -7.29 6.18 -4.57
C ASP A 111 -7.66 6.72 -5.94
N GLU A 112 -6.67 6.81 -6.81
CA GLU A 112 -6.85 6.96 -8.25
C GLU A 112 -6.37 5.67 -8.92
N TYR A 113 -7.20 5.10 -9.79
CA TYR A 113 -6.90 3.87 -10.52
C TYR A 113 -6.42 4.18 -11.93
N HIS A 114 -5.69 3.22 -12.50
CA HIS A 114 -5.20 3.31 -13.88
C HIS A 114 -6.35 3.36 -14.89
N ASP A 115 -6.18 4.07 -16.01
CA ASP A 115 -7.17 4.19 -17.11
C ASP A 115 -7.74 2.85 -17.62
N HIS A 116 -6.98 1.76 -17.45
CA HIS A 116 -7.34 0.40 -17.89
C HIS A 116 -7.43 -0.60 -16.74
N ASP A 117 -7.79 -0.13 -15.54
CA ASP A 117 -8.05 -0.99 -14.37
C ASP A 117 -9.03 -2.13 -14.70
N VAL A 118 -8.71 -3.33 -14.19
CA VAL A 118 -9.51 -4.55 -14.46
C VAL A 118 -10.94 -4.50 -13.94
N GLU A 119 -11.22 -3.62 -12.98
CA GLU A 119 -12.58 -3.38 -12.47
C GLU A 119 -13.20 -2.09 -13.04
N SER A 120 -12.53 -1.40 -13.97
CA SER A 120 -12.98 -0.15 -14.59
C SER A 120 -13.32 0.94 -13.56
N ARG A 121 -12.49 1.05 -12.52
CA ARG A 121 -12.60 2.10 -11.50
C ARG A 121 -11.81 3.33 -11.94
N ASP A 122 -12.34 4.51 -11.62
CA ASP A 122 -11.63 5.79 -11.79
C ASP A 122 -10.97 6.18 -10.46
N ASP A 123 -11.79 6.38 -9.42
CA ASP A 123 -11.34 6.76 -8.09
C ASP A 123 -12.09 6.01 -6.97
N ARG A 124 -11.54 6.05 -5.75
CA ARG A 124 -12.21 5.55 -4.54
C ARG A 124 -11.84 6.34 -3.30
N ASP A 125 -12.87 6.73 -2.56
CA ASP A 125 -12.76 7.20 -1.18
C ASP A 125 -13.11 6.09 -0.17
N LEU A 126 -12.24 5.86 0.81
CA LEU A 126 -12.46 4.90 1.88
C LEU A 126 -12.23 5.55 3.25
N MET A 127 -13.30 5.61 4.06
CA MET A 127 -13.19 5.87 5.50
C MET A 127 -13.27 4.55 6.27
N TYR A 128 -12.40 4.37 7.24
CA TYR A 128 -12.36 3.18 8.08
C TYR A 128 -12.04 3.54 9.53
N GLY A 129 -12.42 2.66 10.45
CA GLY A 129 -12.09 2.82 11.85
C GLY A 129 -12.01 1.48 12.57
N GLN A 130 -11.23 1.44 13.64
CA GLN A 130 -10.96 0.24 14.43
C GLN A 130 -10.89 0.62 15.91
N MET A 131 -11.30 -0.29 16.79
CA MET A 131 -10.99 -0.24 18.21
C MET A 131 -10.16 -1.47 18.58
N ALA A 132 -8.94 -1.26 19.04
CA ALA A 132 -8.04 -2.30 19.54
C ALA A 132 -8.12 -2.38 21.07
N VAL A 133 -8.16 -3.61 21.60
CA VAL A 133 -8.17 -3.90 23.05
C VAL A 133 -7.10 -4.97 23.33
N GLU A 134 -6.14 -4.65 24.19
CA GLU A 134 -5.01 -5.50 24.58
C GLU A 134 -5.05 -5.81 26.09
N PHE A 135 -4.62 -7.01 26.49
CA PHE A 135 -4.74 -7.57 27.85
C PHE A 135 -3.40 -8.05 28.41
#